data_AF-A0A7C5ZDM2-F1
#
_entry.id   AF-A0A7C5ZDM2-F1
#
_cell.length_a   1.000
_cell.length_b   1.000
_cell.length_c   1.000
_cell.angle_alpha   90.00
_cell.angle_beta   90.00
_cell.angle_gamma   90.00
#
_symmetry.space_group_name_H-M   'P 1'
#
loop_
_entity.id
_entity.type
_entity.pdbx_description
1 polymer ?
#
loop_
_entity_poly.entity_id
_entity_poly.type
_entity_poly.pdbx_seq_one_letter_code
_entity_poly.pdbx_strand_id
1 'polypeptide(L)'
;MRPAIIILIGILIGFLIRCHRSDISLTEEQLRFVDVYTEILTMKDRQADEEIQADSMQIILRKYQFTEEEFQRQIQTLNEDPRFWEAFFRAVLDNISQSGVSPPSQSKPDFSKSGEAVRR
;
A
#
# COMPACT_ATOMS: atom_id res chain seq x y z
N MET A 1 -30.54 -5.28 -38.59
CA MET A 1 -29.42 -4.96 -37.67
C MET A 1 -28.22 -5.76 -38.07
N ARG A 2 -27.04 -5.14 -38.22
CA ARG A 2 -25.82 -5.84 -38.62
C ARG A 2 -25.27 -6.63 -37.42
N PRO A 3 -24.85 -7.90 -37.59
CA PRO A 3 -24.34 -8.72 -36.48
C PRO A 3 -23.13 -8.08 -35.78
N ALA A 4 -22.36 -7.26 -36.50
CA ALA A 4 -21.26 -6.46 -35.94
C ALA A 4 -21.70 -5.48 -34.84
N ILE A 5 -22.91 -4.92 -34.92
CA ILE A 5 -23.42 -3.96 -33.93
C ILE A 5 -23.76 -4.66 -32.61
N ILE A 6 -24.27 -5.89 -32.68
CA ILE A 6 -24.63 -6.69 -31.49
C ILE A 6 -23.35 -7.11 -30.73
N ILE A 7 -22.31 -7.50 -31.45
CA ILE A 7 -21.00 -7.86 -30.86
C ILE A 7 -20.37 -6.63 -30.18
N LEU A 8 -20.43 -5.47 -30.83
CA LEU A 8 -19.84 -4.23 -30.30
C LEU A 8 -20.56 -3.75 -29.04
N ILE A 9 -21.90 -3.88 -28.99
CA ILE A 9 -22.69 -3.61 -27.80
C ILE A 9 -22.36 -4.59 -26.66
N GLY A 10 -22.18 -5.88 -26.98
CA GLY A 10 -21.78 -6.89 -26.00
C GLY A 10 -20.41 -6.62 -25.36
N ILE A 11 -19.43 -6.20 -26.16
CA ILE A 11 -18.09 -5.81 -25.67
C ILE A 11 -18.18 -4.55 -24.81
N LEU A 12 -18.98 -3.56 -25.21
CA LEU A 12 -19.15 -2.32 -24.47
C LEU A 12 -19.79 -2.58 -23.08
N ILE A 13 -20.84 -3.41 -23.02
CA ILE A 13 -21.48 -3.80 -21.77
C ILE A 13 -20.51 -4.60 -20.90
N GLY A 14 -19.74 -5.53 -21.47
CA GLY A 14 -18.70 -6.26 -20.76
C GLY A 14 -17.62 -5.36 -20.16
N PHE A 15 -17.25 -4.28 -20.85
CA PHE A 15 -16.32 -3.27 -20.35
C PHE A 15 -16.92 -2.46 -19.21
N LEU A 16 -18.20 -2.08 -19.30
CA LEU A 16 -18.90 -1.33 -18.25
C LEU A 16 -19.07 -2.16 -16.97
N ILE A 17 -19.31 -3.48 -17.07
CA ILE A 17 -19.39 -4.37 -15.89
C ILE A 17 -18.02 -4.51 -15.20
N ARG A 18 -16.92 -4.48 -15.97
CA ARG A 18 -15.56 -4.52 -15.42
C ARG A 18 -15.12 -3.22 -14.75
N CYS A 19 -15.88 -2.14 -14.94
CA CYS A 19 -15.71 -0.83 -14.29
C CYS A 19 -16.58 -0.65 -13.04
N HIS A 20 -17.19 -1.69 -12.49
CA HIS A 20 -17.78 -1.61 -11.15
C HIS A 20 -16.65 -1.57 -10.11
N ARG A 21 -16.09 -0.38 -9.89
CA ARG A 21 -15.14 -0.08 -8.80
C ARG A 21 -15.83 -0.45 -7.49
N SER A 22 -15.50 -1.62 -6.96
CA SER A 22 -15.83 -1.95 -5.58
C SER A 22 -14.97 -1.02 -4.73
N ASP A 23 -15.57 0.04 -4.17
CA ASP A 23 -14.89 0.84 -3.16
C ASP A 23 -14.61 -0.09 -1.97
N ILE A 24 -13.37 -0.57 -1.89
CA ILE A 24 -12.91 -1.33 -0.74
C ILE A 24 -12.75 -0.34 0.40
N SER A 25 -13.69 -0.41 1.34
CA SER A 25 -13.59 0.30 2.61
C SER A 25 -12.69 -0.49 3.55
N LEU A 26 -11.72 0.18 4.14
CA LEU A 26 -10.92 -0.38 5.22
C LEU A 26 -11.78 -0.57 6.47
N THR A 27 -11.49 -1.60 7.25
CA THR A 27 -12.08 -1.81 8.57
C THR A 27 -11.48 -0.84 9.59
N GLU A 28 -12.11 -0.70 10.77
CA GLU A 28 -11.57 0.12 11.86
C GLU A 28 -10.18 -0.36 12.32
N GLU A 29 -9.95 -1.68 12.33
CA GLU A 29 -8.64 -2.27 12.66
C GLU A 29 -7.58 -1.89 11.62
N GLN A 30 -7.94 -1.90 10.33
CA GLN A 30 -7.04 -1.48 9.25
C GLN A 30 -6.75 0.01 9.28
N LEU A 31 -7.72 0.84 9.68
CA LEU A 31 -7.50 2.28 9.88
C LEU A 31 -6.54 2.54 11.05
N ARG A 32 -6.66 1.81 12.17
CA ARG A 32 -5.65 1.88 13.24
C ARG A 32 -4.27 1.43 12.74
N PHE A 33 -4.22 0.42 11.88
CA PHE A 33 -2.98 -0.04 11.26
C PHE A 33 -2.36 1.02 10.34
N VAL A 34 -3.17 1.82 9.64
CA VAL A 34 -2.70 2.96 8.84
C VAL A 34 -1.92 3.95 9.70
N ASP A 35 -2.40 4.28 10.91
CA ASP A 35 -1.70 5.20 11.82
C ASP A 35 -0.35 4.63 12.27
N VAL A 36 -0.34 3.36 12.69
CA VAL A 36 0.88 2.64 13.10
C VAL A 36 1.90 2.65 11.97
N TYR A 37 1.48 2.26 10.76
CA TYR A 37 2.36 2.14 9.61
C TYR A 37 2.88 3.50 9.15
N THR A 38 2.05 4.54 9.23
CA THR A 38 2.45 5.92 8.95
C THR A 38 3.57 6.39 9.88
N GLU A 39 3.44 6.13 11.19
CA GLU A 39 4.48 6.52 12.15
C GLU A 39 5.79 5.75 11.91
N ILE A 40 5.72 4.46 11.56
CA ILE A 40 6.89 3.67 11.19
C ILE A 40 7.60 4.27 9.96
N LEU A 41 6.85 4.63 8.93
CA LEU A 41 7.43 5.24 7.71
C LEU A 41 8.09 6.58 7.99
N THR A 42 7.42 7.46 8.74
CA THR A 42 7.97 8.78 9.06
C THR A 42 9.17 8.69 10.00
N MET A 43 9.26 7.66 10.83
CA MET A 43 10.42 7.42 11.68
C MET A 43 11.62 6.88 10.89
N LYS A 44 11.39 5.95 9.94
CA LYS A 44 12.44 5.44 9.04
C LYS A 44 13.08 6.54 8.22
N ASP A 45 12.30 7.52 7.75
CA ASP A 45 12.84 8.66 7.00
C ASP A 45 13.72 9.57 7.88
N ARG A 46 13.50 9.58 9.20
CA ARG A 46 14.28 10.39 10.17
C ARG A 46 15.54 9.69 10.68
N GLN A 47 15.65 8.37 10.55
CA GLN A 47 16.75 7.58 11.14
C GLN A 47 17.46 6.75 10.08
N ALA A 48 18.71 7.12 9.79
CA ALA A 48 19.54 6.44 8.80
C ALA A 48 20.13 5.09 9.28
N ASP A 49 20.04 4.77 10.57
CA ASP A 49 20.69 3.60 11.18
C ASP A 49 19.69 2.47 11.46
N GLU A 50 19.95 1.29 10.90
CA GLU A 50 19.03 0.14 10.92
C GLU A 50 18.85 -0.48 12.33
N GLU A 51 19.89 -0.43 13.17
CA GLU A 51 19.83 -0.98 14.53
C GLU A 51 18.89 -0.17 15.44
N ILE A 52 18.84 1.15 15.24
CA ILE A 52 17.91 2.04 15.95
C ILE A 52 16.47 1.79 15.47
N GLN A 53 16.27 1.39 14.21
CA GLN A 53 14.93 1.17 13.63
C GLN A 53 14.17 -0.01 14.26
N ALA A 54 14.85 -1.09 14.65
CA ALA A 54 14.18 -2.26 15.23
C ALA A 54 13.60 -1.95 16.61
N ASP A 55 14.37 -1.29 17.47
CA ASP A 55 13.92 -0.83 18.79
C ASP A 55 12.78 0.20 18.65
N SER A 56 12.90 1.04 17.65
CA SER A 56 11.93 2.07 17.31
C SER A 56 10.59 1.49 16.87
N MET A 57 10.59 0.40 16.11
CA MET A 57 9.36 -0.28 15.70
C MET A 57 8.62 -0.82 16.91
N GLN A 58 9.31 -1.47 17.86
CA GLN A 58 8.67 -1.97 19.09
C GLN A 58 8.08 -0.85 19.94
N ILE A 59 8.74 0.32 19.99
CA ILE A 59 8.22 1.49 20.70
C ILE A 59 6.93 1.99 20.06
N ILE A 60 6.88 2.08 18.72
CA ILE A 60 5.67 2.51 18.00
C ILE A 60 4.54 1.50 18.21
N LEU A 61 4.79 0.19 18.06
CA LEU A 61 3.78 -0.83 18.28
C LEU A 61 3.19 -0.74 19.70
N ARG A 62 4.05 -0.59 20.72
CA ARG A 62 3.60 -0.41 22.11
C ARG A 62 2.77 0.86 22.31
N LYS A 63 3.16 1.98 21.68
CA LYS A 63 2.43 3.26 21.75
C LYS A 63 0.98 3.11 21.28
N TYR A 64 0.76 2.33 20.22
CA TYR A 64 -0.56 2.06 19.65
C TYR A 64 -1.27 0.84 20.24
N GLN A 65 -0.67 0.19 21.24
CA GLN A 65 -1.14 -1.08 21.80
C GLN A 65 -1.36 -2.13 20.72
N PHE A 66 -0.43 -2.20 19.76
CA PHE A 66 -0.41 -3.15 18.67
C PHE A 66 0.61 -4.24 19.00
N THR A 67 0.26 -5.51 18.80
CA THR A 67 1.22 -6.61 18.91
C THR A 67 1.91 -6.91 17.58
N GLU A 68 3.04 -7.63 17.64
CA GLU A 68 3.71 -8.08 16.41
C GLU A 68 2.82 -9.05 15.62
N GLU A 69 2.06 -9.91 16.30
CA GLU A 69 1.12 -10.84 15.66
C GLU A 69 -0.03 -10.10 14.97
N GLU A 70 -0.53 -9.03 15.59
CA GLU A 70 -1.50 -8.12 14.97
C GLU A 70 -0.90 -7.46 13.71
N PHE A 71 0.34 -7.01 13.78
CA PHE A 71 1.05 -6.39 12.65
C PHE A 71 1.16 -7.37 11.48
N GLN A 72 1.68 -8.58 11.74
CA GLN A 72 1.84 -9.61 10.72
C GLN A 72 0.49 -10.05 10.13
N ARG A 73 -0.55 -10.15 10.96
CA ARG A 73 -1.91 -10.47 10.51
C ARG A 73 -2.47 -9.42 9.56
N GLN A 74 -2.30 -8.13 9.86
CA GLN A 74 -2.73 -7.07 8.96
C GLN A 74 -1.99 -7.12 7.62
N ILE A 75 -0.68 -7.33 7.64
CA ILE A 75 0.11 -7.52 6.41
C ILE A 75 -0.39 -8.71 5.59
N GLN A 76 -0.72 -9.84 6.24
CA GLN A 76 -1.29 -10.99 5.56
C GLN A 76 -2.64 -10.67 4.91
N THR A 77 -3.54 -9.98 5.61
CA THR A 77 -4.82 -9.53 5.06
C THR A 77 -4.63 -8.61 3.86
N LEU A 78 -3.69 -7.68 3.90
CA LEU A 78 -3.39 -6.81 2.75
C LEU A 78 -2.86 -7.61 1.54
N ASN A 79 -2.13 -8.70 1.78
CA ASN A 79 -1.59 -9.57 0.73
C ASN A 79 -2.64 -10.47 0.07
N GLU A 80 -3.86 -10.58 0.61
CA GLU A 80 -4.93 -11.39 0.01
C GLU A 80 -5.45 -10.81 -1.31
N ASP A 81 -5.50 -9.48 -1.43
CA ASP A 81 -5.98 -8.78 -2.63
C ASP A 81 -5.22 -7.47 -2.87
N PRO A 82 -4.64 -7.26 -4.06
CA PRO A 82 -3.96 -6.00 -4.43
C PRO A 82 -4.80 -4.74 -4.20
N ARG A 83 -6.14 -4.84 -4.25
CA ARG A 83 -7.04 -3.72 -4.02
C ARG A 83 -7.04 -3.26 -2.55
N PHE A 84 -6.77 -4.15 -1.59
CA PHE A 84 -6.57 -3.77 -0.19
C PHE A 84 -5.30 -2.93 -0.02
N TRP A 85 -4.22 -3.29 -0.72
CA TRP A 85 -3.01 -2.47 -0.76
C TRP A 85 -3.26 -1.07 -1.32
N GLU A 86 -4.03 -0.96 -2.40
CA GLU A 86 -4.38 0.35 -2.98
C GLU A 86 -5.14 1.24 -1.98
N ALA A 87 -6.18 0.68 -1.33
CA ALA A 87 -6.96 1.41 -0.34
C ALA A 87 -6.11 1.80 0.89
N PHE A 88 -5.30 0.86 1.38
CA PHE A 88 -4.41 1.06 2.52
C PHE A 88 -3.36 2.14 2.25
N PHE A 89 -2.61 2.04 1.16
CA PHE A 89 -1.57 3.03 0.85
C PHE A 89 -2.15 4.40 0.58
N ARG A 90 -3.34 4.50 -0.01
CA ARG A 90 -4.02 5.78 -0.17
C ARG A 90 -4.29 6.43 1.19
N ALA A 91 -4.81 5.67 2.15
CA ALA A 91 -5.05 6.17 3.50
C ALA A 91 -3.75 6.59 4.21
N VAL A 92 -2.67 5.81 4.06
CA VAL A 92 -1.33 6.16 4.59
C VAL A 92 -0.82 7.48 3.99
N LEU A 93 -0.92 7.65 2.66
CA LEU A 93 -0.47 8.86 1.98
C LEU A 93 -1.29 10.08 2.40
N ASP A 94 -2.62 9.92 2.52
CA ASP A 94 -3.50 10.97 3.03
C ASP A 94 -3.09 11.38 4.46
N ASN A 95 -2.81 10.42 5.33
CA ASN A 95 -2.35 10.68 6.71
C ASN A 95 -1.00 11.44 6.74
N ILE A 96 -0.03 11.01 5.92
CA ILE A 96 1.28 11.69 5.80
C ILE A 96 1.07 13.13 5.32
N SER A 97 0.25 13.34 4.28
CA SER A 97 0.00 14.68 3.73
C SER A 97 -0.66 15.63 4.72
N GLN A 98 -1.56 15.13 5.56
CA GLN A 98 -2.23 15.93 6.60
C GLN A 98 -1.31 16.26 7.78
N SER A 99 -0.32 15.41 8.05
CA SER A 99 0.67 15.61 9.12
C SER A 99 1.72 16.69 8.80
N GLY A 100 1.70 17.28 7.60
CA GLY A 100 2.69 18.28 7.14
C GLY A 100 4.07 17.70 6.83
N VAL A 101 4.20 16.37 6.81
CA VAL A 101 5.39 15.64 6.42
C VAL A 101 5.33 15.40 4.91
N SER A 102 6.33 15.86 4.16
CA SER A 102 6.40 15.63 2.72
C SER A 102 6.38 14.12 2.41
N PRO A 103 5.64 13.65 1.39
CA PRO A 103 5.67 12.26 0.99
C PRO A 103 7.11 11.81 0.69
N PRO A 104 7.48 10.54 0.96
CA PRO A 104 8.79 10.03 0.61
C PRO A 104 9.03 10.27 -0.88
N SER A 105 10.09 11.00 -1.20
CA SER A 105 10.49 11.28 -2.56
C SER A 105 10.65 9.95 -3.28
N GLN A 106 9.77 9.66 -4.25
CA GLN A 106 9.92 8.55 -5.16
C GLN A 106 11.15 8.80 -6.04
N SER A 107 12.33 8.44 -5.54
CA SER A 107 13.51 8.31 -6.38
C SER A 107 13.21 7.19 -7.37
N LYS A 108 13.05 7.59 -8.63
CA LYS A 108 12.83 6.70 -9.78
C LYS A 108 13.83 5.54 -9.69
N PRO A 109 13.38 4.27 -9.69
CA PRO A 109 14.30 3.15 -9.73
C PRO A 109 15.14 3.24 -10.99
N ASP A 110 16.45 3.41 -10.83
CA ASP A 110 17.40 3.41 -11.93
C ASP A 110 17.64 1.98 -12.39
N PHE A 111 16.75 1.52 -13.28
CA PHE A 111 16.83 0.21 -13.92
C PHE A 111 18.03 0.08 -14.89
N SER A 112 18.90 1.09 -15.01
CA SER A 112 20.01 1.08 -15.97
C SER A 112 21.18 0.15 -15.56
N LYS A 113 21.21 -0.39 -14.33
CA LYS A 113 22.31 -1.25 -13.86
C LYS A 113 22.04 -2.76 -13.75
N SER A 114 20.83 -3.25 -14.01
CA SER A 114 20.52 -4.68 -13.89
C SER A 114 20.72 -5.45 -15.21
N GLY A 115 21.95 -5.48 -15.71
CA GLY A 115 22.32 -6.18 -16.95
C GLY A 115 23.56 -7.06 -16.86
N GLU A 116 24.29 -7.05 -15.74
CA GLU A 116 25.67 -7.55 -15.74
C GLU A 116 26.00 -8.39 -14.50
N ALA A 117 25.18 -9.40 -14.19
CA ALA A 117 25.57 -10.41 -13.18
C ALA A 117 24.79 -11.73 -13.30
N VAL A 118 24.69 -12.33 -14.49
CA VAL A 118 24.35 -13.77 -14.60
C VAL A 118 25.27 -14.42 -15.62
N ARG A 119 26.54 -14.57 -15.23
CA ARG A 119 27.45 -15.63 -15.71
C ARG A 119 28.51 -15.88 -14.66
N ARG A 120 28.30 -16.89 -13.83
CA ARG A 120 29.27 -17.94 -13.49
C ARG A 120 28.58 -19.02 -12.68
#